data_AF-A0A368FFR2-F1
#
_entry.id   AF-A0A368FFR2-F1
#
_cell.length_a   1.000
_cell.length_b   1.000
_cell.length_c   1.000
_cell.angle_alpha   90.00
_cell.angle_beta   90.00
_cell.angle_gamma   90.00
#
_symmetry.space_group_name_H-M   'P 1'
#
loop_
_entity.id
_entity.type
_entity.pdbx_description
1 polymer ?
#
loop_
_entity_poly.entity_id
_entity_poly.type
_entity_poly.pdbx_seq_one_letter_code
_entity_poly.pdbx_strand_id
1 'polypeptide(L)'
;MSTALDCLRQRYAHEDEMSVERTMYGAAILLISIISVVTNMLLLLVILRTDVMNRFFRFYLLSATSAGLTVLIANFAALSPTILLRVQLSDPANIIISTADTLGYLTLMFTTTAIATDRFIFFLLPKLNRYLNSAGSVLPCFAASPWILSVLLTVQMNFYGCYKRTDPYALTYTYHCR
;
A
#
# COMPACT_ATOMS: atom_id res chain seq x y z
N MET A 1 8.70 3.08 -38.34
CA MET A 1 8.35 2.87 -36.92
C MET A 1 7.27 3.82 -36.42
N SER A 2 7.12 5.03 -36.99
CA SER A 2 6.05 5.98 -36.64
C SER A 2 4.64 5.43 -36.91
N THR A 3 4.41 4.80 -38.06
CA THR A 3 3.09 4.30 -38.47
C THR A 3 2.48 3.22 -37.57
N ALA A 4 3.29 2.32 -37.01
CA ALA A 4 2.82 1.32 -36.05
C ALA A 4 2.50 1.93 -34.68
N LEU A 5 3.30 2.93 -34.26
CA LEU A 5 3.07 3.65 -33.01
C LEU A 5 1.79 4.50 -33.11
N ASP A 6 1.56 5.14 -34.25
CA ASP A 6 0.36 5.94 -34.52
C ASP A 6 -0.89 5.05 -34.58
N CYS A 7 -0.79 3.87 -35.18
CA CYS A 7 -1.88 2.89 -35.22
C CYS A 7 -2.23 2.35 -33.82
N LEU A 8 -1.22 2.09 -32.98
CA LEU A 8 -1.44 1.75 -31.57
C LEU A 8 -2.07 2.93 -30.80
N ARG A 9 -1.60 4.15 -31.02
CA ARG A 9 -2.18 5.37 -30.42
C ARG A 9 -3.64 5.56 -30.79
N GLN A 10 -3.98 5.29 -32.05
CA GLN A 10 -5.32 5.41 -32.59
C GLN A 10 -6.24 4.28 -32.09
N ARG A 11 -5.71 3.07 -31.85
CA ARG A 11 -6.42 1.99 -31.17
C ARG A 11 -6.72 2.31 -29.70
N TYR A 12 -5.74 2.84 -28.97
CA TYR A 12 -5.93 3.28 -27.57
C TYR A 12 -6.90 4.47 -27.47
N ALA A 13 -6.92 5.38 -28.45
CA ALA A 13 -7.89 6.48 -28.50
C ALA A 13 -9.34 6.00 -28.70
N HIS A 14 -9.54 4.79 -29.24
CA HIS A 14 -10.86 4.20 -29.48
C HIS A 14 -11.34 3.31 -28.31
N GLU A 15 -10.43 2.73 -27.52
CA GLU A 15 -10.75 2.04 -26.26
C GLU A 15 -11.06 3.02 -25.10
N ASP A 16 -10.96 4.33 -25.35
CA ASP A 16 -11.22 5.40 -24.37
C ASP A 16 -12.72 5.75 -24.24
N GLU A 17 -13.62 4.93 -24.76
CA GLU A 17 -15.06 5.02 -24.45
C GLU A 17 -15.33 4.51 -23.02
N MET A 18 -16.33 5.08 -22.34
CA MET A 18 -16.62 4.76 -20.94
C MET A 18 -17.32 3.40 -20.90
N SER A 19 -16.53 2.33 -20.93
CA SER A 19 -17.07 0.98 -20.86
C SER A 19 -17.76 0.80 -19.51
N VAL A 20 -18.93 0.16 -19.53
CA VAL A 20 -19.68 -0.20 -18.32
C VAL A 20 -18.76 -0.97 -17.35
N GLU A 21 -17.86 -1.78 -17.89
CA GLU A 21 -16.84 -2.54 -17.16
C GLU A 21 -15.90 -1.64 -16.35
N ARG A 22 -15.37 -0.56 -16.94
CA ARG A 22 -14.50 0.40 -16.24
C ARG A 22 -15.22 1.06 -15.08
N THR A 23 -16.47 1.47 -15.28
CA THR A 23 -17.27 2.10 -14.22
C THR A 23 -17.60 1.11 -13.10
N MET A 24 -17.95 -0.14 -13.43
CA MET A 24 -18.18 -1.18 -12.44
C MET A 24 -16.92 -1.49 -11.63
N TYR A 25 -15.78 -1.62 -12.30
CA TYR A 25 -14.48 -1.86 -11.65
C TYR A 25 -14.09 -0.70 -10.73
N GLY A 26 -14.22 0.55 -11.21
CA GLY A 26 -13.97 1.75 -10.41
C GLY A 26 -14.90 1.85 -9.19
N ALA A 27 -16.19 1.55 -9.36
CA ALA A 27 -17.15 1.53 -8.26
C ALA A 27 -16.80 0.46 -7.22
N ALA A 28 -16.37 -0.72 -7.65
CA ALA A 28 -15.93 -1.79 -6.77
C ALA A 28 -14.68 -1.38 -5.96
N ILE A 29 -13.66 -0.80 -6.61
CA ILE A 29 -12.47 -0.29 -5.92
C ILE A 29 -12.83 0.80 -4.91
N LEU A 30 -13.71 1.73 -5.28
CA LEU A 30 -14.15 2.80 -4.40
C LEU A 30 -14.87 2.22 -3.17
N LEU A 31 -15.79 1.29 -3.37
CA LEU A 31 -16.54 0.63 -2.30
C LEU A 31 -15.61 -0.12 -1.35
N ILE A 32 -14.69 -0.92 -1.89
CA ILE A 32 -13.68 -1.65 -1.09
C ILE A 32 -12.80 -0.65 -0.32
N SER A 33 -12.39 0.44 -0.96
CA SER A 33 -11.59 1.48 -0.31
C SER A 33 -12.35 2.17 0.83
N ILE A 34 -13.64 2.46 0.67
CA ILE A 34 -14.50 3.02 1.72
C ILE A 34 -14.63 2.05 2.90
N ILE A 35 -14.94 0.78 2.62
CA ILE A 35 -15.02 -0.27 3.66
C ILE A 35 -13.67 -0.40 4.38
N SER A 36 -12.57 -0.36 3.64
CA SER A 36 -11.22 -0.42 4.19
C SER A 36 -10.91 0.78 5.09
N VAL A 37 -11.30 2.01 4.71
CA VAL A 37 -11.16 3.19 5.59
C VAL A 37 -11.93 2.99 6.88
N VAL A 38 -13.20 2.60 6.80
CA VAL A 38 -14.06 2.44 7.98
C VAL A 38 -13.49 1.38 8.91
N THR A 39 -13.09 0.23 8.39
CA THR A 39 -12.53 -0.87 9.19
C THR A 39 -11.18 -0.52 9.81
N ASN A 40 -10.26 0.13 9.07
CA ASN A 40 -8.98 0.60 9.61
C ASN A 40 -9.18 1.68 10.68
N MET A 41 -10.12 2.61 10.49
CA MET A 41 -10.41 3.66 11.49
C MET A 41 -11.04 3.09 12.76
N LEU A 42 -11.97 2.13 12.63
CA LEU A 42 -12.53 1.42 13.78
C LEU A 42 -11.46 0.63 14.53
N LEU A 43 -10.60 -0.08 13.80
CA LEU A 43 -9.49 -0.82 14.39
C LEU A 43 -8.53 0.13 15.13
N LEU A 44 -8.17 1.27 14.51
CA LEU A 44 -7.35 2.29 15.15
C LEU A 44 -7.99 2.82 16.44
N LEU A 45 -9.30 3.09 16.41
CA LEU A 45 -10.04 3.55 17.60
C LEU A 45 -10.00 2.51 18.71
N VAL A 46 -10.25 1.24 18.40
CA VAL A 46 -10.16 0.13 19.38
C VAL A 46 -8.75 0.04 19.96
N ILE A 47 -7.73 0.11 19.12
CA ILE A 47 -6.32 0.06 19.56
C ILE A 47 -5.96 1.23 20.48
N LEU A 48 -6.48 2.42 20.22
CA LEU A 48 -6.17 3.61 21.01
C LEU A 48 -6.98 3.67 22.31
N ARG A 49 -8.21 3.17 22.32
CA ARG A 49 -9.14 3.28 23.44
C ARG A 49 -9.15 2.08 24.38
N THR A 50 -8.75 0.91 23.93
CA THR A 50 -8.76 -0.31 24.74
C THR A 50 -7.35 -0.73 25.10
N ASP A 51 -7.15 -1.13 26.36
CA ASP A 51 -5.88 -1.71 26.84
C ASP A 51 -5.98 -3.23 27.00
N VAL A 52 -6.95 -3.83 26.31
CA VAL A 52 -7.20 -5.28 26.34
C VAL A 52 -6.09 -6.05 25.60
N MET A 53 -5.37 -5.38 24.70
CA MET A 53 -4.36 -6.02 23.87
C MET A 53 -2.96 -5.90 24.47
N ASN A 54 -2.17 -6.96 24.30
CA ASN A 54 -0.75 -6.94 24.68
C ASN A 54 -0.01 -5.82 23.92
N ARG A 55 0.83 -5.07 24.65
CA ARG A 55 1.60 -3.92 24.14
C ARG A 55 2.41 -4.23 22.88
N PHE A 56 3.00 -5.43 22.78
CA PHE A 56 3.74 -5.87 21.59
C PHE A 56 2.84 -5.95 20.36
N PHE A 57 1.73 -6.68 20.49
CA PHE A 57 0.77 -6.88 19.41
C PHE A 57 0.10 -5.56 19.01
N ARG A 58 -0.09 -4.66 19.97
CA ARG A 58 -0.62 -3.32 19.76
C ARG A 58 0.23 -2.50 18.78
N PHE A 59 1.55 -2.52 18.90
CA PHE A 59 2.43 -1.78 17.98
C PHE A 59 2.41 -2.36 16.56
N TYR A 60 2.39 -3.69 16.42
CA TYR A 60 2.22 -4.31 15.10
C TYR A 60 0.90 -3.94 14.45
N LEU A 61 -0.20 -3.96 15.22
CA LEU A 61 -1.51 -3.56 14.73
C LEU A 61 -1.55 -2.07 14.36
N LEU A 62 -0.91 -1.20 15.14
CA LEU A 62 -0.76 0.22 14.79
C LEU A 62 -0.03 0.38 13.46
N SER A 63 1.10 -0.31 13.26
CA SER A 63 1.87 -0.29 12.01
C SER A 63 1.05 -0.81 10.82
N ALA A 64 0.32 -1.91 10.99
CA ALA A 64 -0.51 -2.48 9.93
C ALA A 64 -1.66 -1.52 9.56
N THR A 65 -2.30 -0.91 10.54
CA THR A 65 -3.41 0.02 10.33
C THR A 65 -2.93 1.31 9.66
N SER A 66 -1.79 1.86 10.08
CA SER A 66 -1.21 3.05 9.44
C SER A 66 -0.73 2.76 8.01
N ALA A 67 -0.18 1.57 7.75
CA ALA A 67 0.17 1.13 6.40
C ALA A 67 -1.07 1.02 5.50
N GLY A 68 -2.14 0.42 6.01
CA GLY A 68 -3.43 0.32 5.31
C GLY A 68 -4.01 1.69 4.95
N LEU A 69 -4.02 2.63 5.90
CA LEU A 69 -4.45 4.01 5.64
C LEU A 69 -3.56 4.71 4.60
N THR A 70 -2.26 4.42 4.57
CA THR A 70 -1.31 4.99 3.61
C THR A 70 -1.62 4.55 2.17
N VAL A 71 -1.94 3.26 1.96
CA VAL A 71 -2.39 2.76 0.65
C VAL A 71 -3.65 3.50 0.18
N LEU A 72 -4.59 3.75 1.09
CA LEU A 72 -5.86 4.40 0.76
C LEU A 72 -5.66 5.83 0.27
N ILE A 73 -4.61 6.55 0.70
CA ILE A 73 -4.26 7.87 0.17
C ILE A 73 -4.09 7.80 -1.34
N ALA A 74 -3.30 6.85 -1.84
CA ALA A 74 -3.07 6.68 -3.27
C ALA A 74 -4.36 6.26 -4.01
N ASN A 75 -5.15 5.37 -3.41
CA ASN A 75 -6.39 4.90 -4.04
C ASN A 75 -7.43 6.01 -4.20
N PHE A 76 -7.57 6.90 -3.21
CA PHE A 76 -8.51 8.03 -3.30
C PHE A 76 -7.96 9.21 -4.10
N ALA A 77 -6.66 9.48 -4.02
CA ALA A 77 -6.06 10.65 -4.66
C ALA A 77 -5.68 10.41 -6.12
N ALA A 78 -5.32 9.17 -6.51
CA ALA A 78 -4.90 8.84 -7.87
C ALA A 78 -5.79 7.80 -8.54
N LEU A 79 -5.93 6.59 -7.99
CA LEU A 79 -6.57 5.48 -8.70
C LEU A 79 -8.06 5.71 -8.98
N SER A 80 -8.85 6.05 -7.95
CA SER A 80 -10.30 6.24 -8.11
C SER A 80 -10.66 7.41 -9.02
N PRO A 81 -10.03 8.60 -8.91
CA PRO A 81 -10.23 9.69 -9.87
C PRO A 81 -9.81 9.33 -11.30
N THR A 82 -8.72 8.55 -11.46
CA THR A 82 -8.27 8.11 -12.78
C THR A 82 -9.29 7.17 -13.43
N ILE A 83 -9.84 6.21 -12.67
CA ILE A 83 -10.79 5.22 -13.20
C ILE A 83 -12.17 5.86 -13.46
N LEU A 84 -12.73 6.56 -12.47
CA LEU A 84 -14.12 7.06 -12.50
C LEU A 84 -14.29 8.42 -13.18
N LEU A 85 -13.34 9.33 -12.98
CA LEU A 85 -13.42 10.71 -13.46
C LEU A 85 -12.48 11.00 -14.64
N ARG A 86 -11.70 9.99 -15.08
CA ARG A 86 -10.69 10.11 -16.16
C ARG A 86 -9.64 11.18 -15.88
N VAL A 87 -9.37 11.47 -14.61
CA VAL A 87 -8.35 12.45 -14.24
C VAL A 87 -6.98 11.82 -14.46
N GLN A 88 -6.21 12.36 -15.41
CA GLN A 88 -4.82 11.97 -15.62
C GLN A 88 -3.91 12.90 -14.84
N LEU A 89 -3.26 12.36 -13.80
CA LEU A 89 -2.23 13.08 -13.06
C LEU A 89 -0.95 13.15 -13.91
N SER A 90 -0.44 14.36 -14.12
CA SER A 90 0.87 14.56 -14.74
C SER A 90 2.00 14.21 -13.77
N ASP A 91 3.14 13.80 -14.33
CA ASP A 91 4.38 13.67 -13.56
C ASP A 91 4.88 15.06 -13.16
N PRO A 92 5.38 15.27 -11.92
CA PRO A 92 5.76 14.27 -10.92
C PRO A 92 4.65 13.88 -9.91
N ALA A 93 3.47 14.50 -9.97
CA ALA A 93 2.42 14.30 -8.97
C ALA A 93 1.90 12.86 -8.95
N ASN A 94 1.76 12.22 -10.13
CA ASN A 94 1.34 10.82 -10.23
C ASN A 94 2.32 9.89 -9.51
N ILE A 95 3.63 10.11 -9.69
CA ILE A 95 4.67 9.33 -9.04
C ILE A 95 4.60 9.51 -7.51
N ILE A 96 4.57 10.75 -7.03
CA ILE A 96 4.56 11.04 -5.59
C ILE A 96 3.34 10.40 -4.92
N ILE A 97 2.15 10.57 -5.48
CA ILE A 97 0.92 9.98 -4.90
C ILE A 97 0.96 8.45 -4.98
N SER A 98 1.42 7.88 -6.10
CA SER A 98 1.53 6.44 -6.29
C SER A 98 2.59 5.79 -5.39
N THR A 99 3.58 6.54 -4.90
CA THR A 99 4.55 6.00 -3.91
C THR A 99 3.91 5.70 -2.55
N ALA A 100 2.79 6.34 -2.20
CA ALA A 100 2.07 5.98 -0.99
C ALA A 100 1.50 4.56 -1.07
N ASP A 101 1.07 4.11 -2.25
CA ASP A 101 0.63 2.73 -2.48
C ASP A 101 1.79 1.74 -2.27
N THR A 102 2.97 1.99 -2.86
CA THR A 102 4.14 1.12 -2.62
C THR A 102 4.53 1.05 -1.16
N LEU A 103 4.61 2.21 -0.50
CA LEU A 103 5.06 2.28 0.88
C LEU A 103 4.08 1.57 1.81
N GLY A 104 2.78 1.81 1.64
CA GLY A 104 1.74 1.17 2.42
C GLY A 104 1.69 -0.34 2.18
N TYR A 105 1.74 -0.79 0.92
CA TYR A 105 1.71 -2.21 0.58
C TYR A 105 2.91 -2.99 1.13
N LEU A 106 4.13 -2.49 0.90
CA LEU A 106 5.35 -3.13 1.38
C LEU A 106 5.40 -3.16 2.91
N THR A 107 5.02 -2.06 3.56
CA THR A 107 4.96 -2.00 5.02
C THR A 107 3.95 -2.99 5.57
N LEU A 108 2.77 -3.12 4.95
CA LEU A 108 1.76 -4.09 5.35
C LEU A 108 2.31 -5.52 5.27
N MET A 109 2.93 -5.88 4.13
CA MET A 109 3.53 -7.20 3.91
C MET A 109 4.65 -7.52 4.92
N PHE A 110 5.54 -6.55 5.19
CA PHE A 110 6.58 -6.73 6.20
C PHE A 110 6.01 -6.82 7.61
N THR A 111 4.98 -6.04 7.93
CA THR A 111 4.32 -6.08 9.23
C THR A 111 3.63 -7.43 9.46
N THR A 112 2.91 -7.96 8.47
CA THR A 112 2.27 -9.28 8.59
C THR A 112 3.31 -10.39 8.70
N THR A 113 4.43 -10.28 7.99
CA THR A 113 5.55 -11.22 8.09
C THR A 113 6.19 -11.18 9.48
N ALA A 114 6.38 -9.98 10.05
CA ALA A 114 6.88 -9.81 11.40
C ALA A 114 5.93 -10.42 12.44
N ILE A 115 4.61 -10.22 12.31
CA ILE A 115 3.60 -10.85 13.16
C ILE A 115 3.67 -12.38 13.06
N ALA A 116 3.75 -12.92 11.83
CA ALA A 116 3.84 -14.37 11.63
C ALA A 116 5.11 -14.95 12.27
N THR A 117 6.24 -14.24 12.13
CA THR A 117 7.53 -14.62 12.72
C THR A 117 7.48 -14.58 14.25
N ASP A 118 6.86 -13.56 14.83
CA ASP A 118 6.66 -13.44 16.28
C ASP A 118 5.84 -14.63 16.81
N ARG A 119 4.73 -14.98 16.13
CA ARG A 119 3.92 -16.16 16.51
C ARG A 119 4.68 -17.47 16.34
N PHE A 120 5.49 -17.60 15.30
CA PHE A 120 6.34 -18.77 15.10
C PHE A 120 7.36 -18.92 16.25
N ILE A 121 8.03 -17.84 16.65
CA ILE A 121 8.99 -17.83 17.77
C ILE A 121 8.28 -18.13 19.09
N PHE A 122 7.07 -17.58 19.31
CA PHE A 122 6.26 -17.86 20.49
C PHE A 122 5.99 -19.36 20.66
N PHE A 123 5.63 -20.06 19.58
CA PHE A 123 5.29 -21.48 19.63
C PHE A 123 6.51 -22.42 19.64
N LEU A 124 7.51 -22.16 18.80
CA LEU A 124 8.63 -23.10 18.59
C LEU A 124 9.86 -22.80 19.47
N LEU A 125 10.02 -21.56 19.94
CA LEU A 125 11.20 -21.11 20.67
C LEU A 125 10.82 -20.31 21.94
N PRO A 126 10.12 -20.92 22.91
CA PRO A 126 9.61 -20.22 24.09
C PRO A 126 10.71 -19.60 24.97
N LYS A 127 11.92 -20.18 24.98
CA LYS A 127 13.09 -19.61 25.69
C LYS A 127 13.57 -18.30 25.05
N LEU A 128 13.59 -18.24 23.71
CA LEU A 128 13.98 -17.04 22.96
C LEU A 128 12.93 -15.94 23.12
N ASN A 129 11.64 -16.29 23.06
CA ASN A 129 10.55 -15.35 23.31
C ASN A 129 10.65 -14.68 24.68
N ARG A 130 10.96 -15.46 25.74
CA ARG A 130 11.13 -14.90 27.09
C ARG A 130 12.31 -13.91 27.18
N TYR A 131 13.40 -14.19 26.46
CA TYR A 131 14.56 -13.30 26.38
C TYR A 131 14.23 -12.00 25.65
N LEU A 132 13.58 -12.09 24.48
CA LEU A 132 13.18 -10.93 23.68
C LEU A 132 12.21 -10.01 24.44
N ASN A 133 11.24 -10.58 25.16
CA ASN A 133 10.31 -9.80 25.97
C ASN A 133 10.95 -9.14 27.19
N SER A 134 12.06 -9.70 27.71
CA SER A 134 12.80 -9.12 28.84
C SER A 134 13.64 -7.90 28.43
N ALA A 135 14.05 -7.81 27.15
CA ALA A 135 14.81 -6.70 26.61
C ALA A 135 13.87 -5.60 26.09
N GLY A 136 13.28 -4.83 27.00
CA GLY A 136 12.21 -3.85 26.71
C GLY A 136 12.50 -2.80 25.62
N SER A 137 13.76 -2.57 25.22
CA SER A 137 14.14 -1.66 24.13
C SER A 137 14.00 -2.25 22.72
N VAL A 138 13.83 -3.57 22.60
CA VAL A 138 13.73 -4.25 21.30
C VAL A 138 12.35 -4.03 20.65
N LEU A 139 11.31 -3.72 21.43
CA LEU A 139 9.93 -3.53 20.98
C LEU A 139 9.73 -2.49 19.87
N PRO A 140 10.05 -1.20 20.07
CA PRO A 140 9.74 -0.16 19.09
C PRO A 140 10.56 -0.35 17.81
N CYS A 141 11.77 -0.91 17.91
CA CYS A 141 12.62 -1.19 16.76
C CYS A 141 12.00 -2.24 15.83
N PHE A 142 11.35 -3.26 16.36
CA PHE A 142 10.68 -4.29 15.56
C PHE A 142 9.40 -3.79 14.87
N ALA A 143 8.69 -2.83 15.46
CA ALA A 143 7.54 -2.19 14.82
C ALA A 143 7.94 -1.13 13.78
N ALA A 144 9.13 -0.52 13.93
CA ALA A 144 9.66 0.45 12.97
C ALA A 144 10.36 -0.22 11.77
N SER A 145 10.87 -1.46 11.93
CA SER A 145 11.62 -2.15 10.87
C SER A 145 10.84 -2.33 9.55
N PRO A 146 9.52 -2.64 9.54
CA PRO A 146 8.74 -2.72 8.30
C PRO A 146 8.74 -1.41 7.51
N TRP A 147 8.61 -0.29 8.21
CA TRP A 147 8.63 1.04 7.61
C TRP A 147 10.01 1.39 7.04
N ILE A 148 11.07 1.12 7.80
CA ILE A 148 12.45 1.39 7.36
C ILE A 148 12.78 0.57 6.11
N LEU A 149 12.45 -0.73 6.11
CA LEU A 149 12.68 -1.61 4.96
C LEU A 149 11.86 -1.18 3.75
N SER A 150 10.58 -0.82 3.96
CA SER A 150 9.70 -0.32 2.91
C SER A 150 10.25 0.95 2.25
N VAL A 151 10.69 1.92 3.06
CA VAL A 151 11.31 3.16 2.57
C VAL A 151 12.61 2.85 1.83
N LEU A 152 13.48 2.01 2.39
CA LEU A 152 14.77 1.68 1.80
C LEU A 152 14.60 1.03 0.42
N LEU A 153 13.68 0.06 0.28
CA LEU A 153 13.39 -0.57 -1.00
C LEU A 153 12.76 0.42 -1.98
N THR A 154 11.83 1.26 -1.54
CA THR A 154 11.19 2.27 -2.41
C THR A 154 12.22 3.27 -2.93
N VAL A 155 13.11 3.75 -2.05
CA VAL A 155 14.21 4.64 -2.41
C VAL A 155 15.17 3.96 -3.37
N GLN A 156 15.55 2.71 -3.12
CA GLN A 156 16.40 1.93 -4.02
C GLN A 156 15.77 1.79 -5.42
N MET A 157 14.48 1.45 -5.52
CA MET A 157 13.77 1.36 -6.80
C MET A 157 13.78 2.71 -7.54
N ASN A 158 13.54 3.81 -6.83
CA ASN A 158 13.58 5.15 -7.40
C ASN A 158 14.99 5.55 -7.88
N PHE A 159 16.06 5.10 -7.20
CA PHE A 159 17.45 5.33 -7.65
C PHE A 159 17.78 4.59 -8.95
N TYR A 160 17.24 3.39 -9.15
CA TYR A 160 17.34 2.66 -10.42
C TYR A 160 16.43 3.24 -11.52
N GLY A 161 15.69 4.33 -11.26
CA GLY A 161 14.79 4.96 -12.22
C GLY A 161 13.49 4.21 -12.45
N CYS A 162 13.11 3.30 -11.53
CA CYS A 162 11.85 2.57 -11.56
C CYS A 162 10.81 3.27 -10.67
N TYR A 163 9.84 3.94 -11.31
CA TYR A 163 8.80 4.68 -10.61
C TYR A 163 7.44 4.01 -10.75
N LYS A 164 6.69 3.96 -9.66
CA LYS A 164 5.29 3.55 -9.70
C LYS A 164 4.41 4.71 -10.15
N ARG A 165 3.50 4.46 -11.08
CA ARG A 165 2.55 5.43 -11.59
C ARG A 165 1.18 4.78 -11.81
N THR A 166 0.14 5.57 -11.75
CA THR A 166 -1.21 5.11 -12.13
C THR A 166 -1.31 5.09 -13.65
N ASP A 167 -1.67 3.95 -14.22
CA ASP A 167 -1.90 3.78 -15.65
C ASP A 167 -3.41 3.88 -15.96
N PRO A 168 -3.83 4.91 -16.71
CA PRO A 168 -5.25 5.12 -17.01
C PRO A 168 -5.83 4.07 -17.96
N TYR A 169 -5.01 3.33 -18.70
CA TYR A 169 -5.44 2.31 -19.64
C TYR A 169 -5.48 0.93 -18.99
N ALA A 170 -4.50 0.62 -18.15
CA ALA A 170 -4.47 -0.63 -17.38
C ALA A 170 -5.34 -0.58 -16.10
N LEU A 171 -5.91 0.59 -15.76
CA LEU A 171 -6.75 0.83 -14.57
C LEU A 171 -6.10 0.35 -13.26
N THR A 172 -4.78 0.43 -13.20
CA THR A 172 -3.97 -0.13 -12.12
C THR A 172 -2.68 0.67 -11.97
N TYR A 173 -1.96 0.41 -10.89
CA TYR A 173 -0.61 0.95 -10.76
C TYR A 173 0.39 0.10 -11.54
N THR A 174 1.21 0.75 -12.36
CA THR A 174 2.29 0.10 -13.11
C THR A 174 3.63 0.70 -12.73
N TYR A 175 4.69 -0.10 -12.85
CA TYR A 175 6.05 0.38 -12.73
C TYR A 175 6.57 0.76 -14.11
N HIS A 176 7.17 1.93 -14.21
CA HIS A 176 7.90 2.36 -15.38
C HIS A 176 9.37 2.58 -15.01
N CYS A 177 10.23 1.73 -15.56
CA CYS A 177 11.68 1.81 -15.42
C CYS A 177 12.28 2.44 -16.67
N ARG A 178 13.33 3.25 -16.49
CA ARG A 178 14.07 3.90 -17.58
C ARG A 178 15.11 2.97 -18.19
#